data_AF-A0A918GX46-F1
#
_entry.id   AF-A0A918GX46-F1
#
_cell.length_a   1.000
_cell.length_b   1.000
_cell.length_c   1.000
_cell.angle_alpha   90.00
_cell.angle_beta   90.00
_cell.angle_gamma   90.00
#
_symmetry.space_group_name_H-M   'P 1'
#
loop_
_entity.id
_entity.type
_entity.pdbx_description
1 polymer ?
#
loop_
_entity_poly.entity_id
_entity_poly.type
_entity_poly.pdbx_seq_one_letter_code
_entity_poly.pdbx_strand_id
1 'polypeptide(L)'
;MSDFKIDIDRMQSLINRLDQVDDRMRGAQQRLNKVGPKGLGTDGLDNACDDFQDAWGDGIKRIADGAKQLHEGLRKTVESYRTTDQDLQKGFSQK
;
A
#
# COMPACT_ATOMS: atom_id res chain seq x y z
N MET A 1 15.68 -16.97 -23.88
CA MET A 1 15.43 -17.05 -22.42
C MET A 1 15.01 -15.66 -21.95
N SER A 2 13.77 -15.25 -22.25
CA SER A 2 13.33 -13.86 -22.08
C SER A 2 12.03 -13.72 -21.26
N ASP A 3 11.42 -14.85 -20.86
CA ASP A 3 10.03 -14.87 -20.38
C ASP A 3 9.84 -14.52 -18.90
N PHE A 4 10.90 -14.24 -18.15
CA PHE A 4 10.81 -13.85 -16.74
C PHE A 4 11.58 -12.56 -16.43
N LYS A 5 11.58 -11.58 -17.35
CA LYS A 5 11.99 -10.23 -16.97
C LYS A 5 10.89 -9.63 -16.09
N ILE A 6 11.08 -9.75 -14.77
CA ILE A 6 10.31 -8.97 -13.82
C ILE A 6 10.47 -7.50 -14.20
N ASP A 7 9.36 -6.85 -14.53
CA ASP A 7 9.32 -5.41 -14.82
C ASP A 7 9.42 -4.64 -13.50
N ILE A 8 10.67 -4.42 -13.10
CA ILE A 8 11.05 -3.72 -11.87
C ILE A 8 10.42 -2.32 -11.84
N ASP A 9 10.36 -1.65 -12.99
CA ASP A 9 9.84 -0.29 -13.10
C ASP A 9 8.32 -0.27 -12.89
N ARG A 10 7.61 -1.26 -13.43
CA ARG A 10 6.16 -1.40 -13.20
C ARG A 10 5.83 -1.77 -11.77
N MET A 11 6.67 -2.58 -11.12
CA MET A 11 6.54 -2.85 -9.68
C MET A 11 6.77 -1.57 -8.86
N GLN A 12 7.81 -0.79 -9.16
CA GLN A 12 8.07 0.48 -8.49
C GLN A 12 6.92 1.49 -8.71
N SER A 13 6.33 1.52 -9.90
CA SER A 13 5.16 2.35 -10.20
C SER A 13 3.93 1.95 -9.39
N LEU A 14 3.70 0.63 -9.24
CA LEU A 14 2.61 0.10 -8.41
C LEU A 14 2.79 0.49 -6.94
N ILE A 15 4.01 0.37 -6.42
CA ILE A 15 4.39 0.76 -5.07
C ILE A 15 4.05 2.23 -4.82
N ASN A 16 4.53 3.13 -5.68
CA ASN A 16 4.29 4.57 -5.54
C ASN A 16 2.79 4.92 -5.62
N ARG A 17 2.00 4.15 -6.37
CA ARG A 17 0.55 4.32 -6.44
C ARG A 17 -0.14 3.91 -5.15
N LEU A 18 0.30 2.83 -4.52
CA LEU A 18 -0.25 2.37 -3.25
C LEU A 18 0.01 3.39 -2.14
N ASP A 19 1.22 3.97 -2.09
CA ASP A 19 1.55 5.04 -1.13
C ASP A 19 0.65 6.28 -1.32
N GLN A 20 0.44 6.71 -2.58
CA GLN A 20 -0.47 7.83 -2.88
C GLN A 20 -1.92 7.56 -2.48
N VAL A 21 -2.37 6.30 -2.56
CA VAL A 21 -3.70 5.90 -2.12
C VAL A 21 -3.82 6.00 -0.61
N ASP A 22 -2.83 5.52 0.14
CA ASP A 22 -2.78 5.66 1.61
C ASP A 22 -2.84 7.14 2.02
N ASP A 23 -2.01 8.00 1.43
CA ASP A 23 -1.99 9.44 1.72
C ASP A 23 -3.35 10.11 1.49
N ARG A 24 -3.99 9.81 0.34
CA ARG A 24 -5.31 10.37 0.00
C ARG A 24 -6.38 9.89 0.97
N MET A 25 -6.35 8.61 1.32
CA MET A 25 -7.29 8.00 2.25
C MET A 25 -7.17 8.61 3.65
N ARG A 26 -5.95 8.72 4.18
CA ARG A 26 -5.67 9.41 5.45
C ARG A 26 -6.12 10.86 5.43
N GLY A 27 -5.87 11.57 4.34
CA GLY A 27 -6.33 12.95 4.15
C GLY A 27 -7.86 13.07 4.19
N ALA A 28 -8.57 12.13 3.56
CA ALA A 28 -10.03 12.09 3.61
C ALA A 28 -10.56 11.79 5.03
N GLN A 29 -9.95 10.84 5.74
CA GLN A 29 -10.29 10.52 7.13
C GLN A 29 -10.08 11.72 8.07
N GLN A 30 -8.97 12.44 7.93
CA GLN A 30 -8.72 13.66 8.72
C GLN A 30 -9.76 14.75 8.44
N ARG A 31 -10.21 14.90 7.19
CA ARG A 31 -11.27 15.85 6.82
C ARG A 31 -12.60 15.44 7.45
N LEU A 32 -12.93 14.16 7.44
CA LEU A 32 -14.13 13.62 8.11
C LEU A 32 -14.09 13.89 9.61
N ASN A 33 -13.00 13.54 10.29
CA ASN A 33 -12.82 13.82 11.72
C ASN A 33 -12.93 15.32 12.06
N LYS A 34 -12.48 16.21 11.17
CA LYS A 34 -12.62 17.67 11.34
C LYS A 34 -14.05 18.17 11.26
N VAL A 35 -14.89 17.54 10.44
CA VAL A 35 -16.31 17.90 10.35
C VAL A 35 -17.04 17.46 11.62
N GLY A 36 -16.63 16.31 12.20
CA GLY A 36 -17.12 15.79 13.47
C GLY A 36 -18.60 15.39 13.45
N PRO A 37 -19.05 14.55 14.40
CA PRO A 37 -20.47 14.22 14.54
C PRO A 37 -21.28 15.44 15.05
N LYS A 38 -20.66 16.28 15.89
CA LYS A 38 -21.29 17.40 16.58
C LYS A 38 -21.61 18.56 15.64
N GLY A 39 -22.72 18.45 14.94
CA GLY A 39 -23.22 19.51 14.05
C GLY A 39 -24.40 19.10 13.18
N LEU A 40 -24.76 17.82 13.16
CA LEU A 40 -25.81 17.30 12.28
C LEU A 40 -27.21 17.33 12.91
N GLY A 41 -27.29 17.53 14.24
CA GLY A 41 -28.50 17.99 14.92
C GLY A 41 -29.44 16.89 15.44
N THR A 42 -29.05 15.62 15.36
CA THR A 42 -29.79 14.49 15.96
C THR A 42 -28.85 13.39 16.41
N ASP A 43 -29.03 12.87 17.63
CA ASP A 43 -28.16 11.84 18.24
C ASP A 43 -27.94 10.60 17.35
N GLY A 44 -28.95 10.19 16.57
CA GLY A 44 -28.84 9.06 15.66
C GLY A 44 -27.91 9.31 14.45
N LEU A 45 -27.89 10.54 13.95
CA LEU A 45 -27.04 10.93 12.82
C LEU A 45 -25.58 11.14 13.27
N ASP A 46 -25.41 11.69 14.47
CA ASP A 46 -24.10 11.84 15.12
C ASP A 46 -23.47 10.45 15.36
N ASN A 47 -24.21 9.49 15.92
CA ASN A 47 -23.73 8.12 16.14
C ASN A 47 -23.39 7.40 14.83
N ALA A 48 -24.23 7.52 13.80
CA ALA A 48 -23.97 6.90 12.51
C ALA A 48 -22.72 7.49 11.82
N CYS A 49 -22.45 8.79 12.03
CA CYS A 49 -21.22 9.41 11.56
C CYS A 49 -19.98 8.92 12.31
N ASP A 50 -20.06 8.71 13.63
CA ASP A 50 -18.97 8.13 14.42
C ASP A 50 -18.66 6.69 13.98
N ASP A 51 -19.69 5.83 13.89
CA ASP A 51 -19.53 4.45 13.41
C ASP A 51 -18.92 4.39 12.00
N PHE A 52 -19.34 5.31 11.12
CA PHE A 52 -18.77 5.43 9.77
C PHE A 52 -17.31 5.85 9.81
N GLN A 53 -16.95 6.85 10.64
CA GLN A 53 -15.57 7.33 10.75
C GLN A 53 -14.63 6.24 11.27
N ASP A 54 -15.06 5.47 12.27
CA ASP A 54 -14.29 4.37 12.84
C ASP A 54 -14.09 3.24 11.83
N ALA A 55 -15.17 2.77 11.20
CA ALA A 55 -15.10 1.72 10.18
C ALA A 55 -14.25 2.15 8.97
N TRP A 56 -14.37 3.41 8.55
CA TRP A 56 -13.56 3.99 7.48
C TRP A 56 -12.08 4.07 7.87
N GLY A 57 -11.77 4.49 9.10
CA GLY A 57 -10.42 4.50 9.63
C GLY A 57 -9.76 3.11 9.66
N ASP A 58 -10.48 2.09 10.13
CA ASP A 58 -10.00 0.70 10.10
C ASP A 58 -9.77 0.20 8.67
N GLY A 59 -10.73 0.46 7.77
CA GLY A 59 -10.61 0.10 6.36
C GLY A 59 -9.36 0.68 5.70
N ILE A 60 -9.08 1.97 5.92
CA ILE A 60 -7.87 2.64 5.42
C ILE A 60 -6.62 1.98 5.99
N LYS A 61 -6.57 1.74 7.30
CA LYS A 61 -5.43 1.11 7.95
C LYS A 61 -5.13 -0.27 7.36
N ARG A 62 -6.16 -1.10 7.14
CA ARG A 62 -6.02 -2.43 6.53
C ARG A 62 -5.53 -2.36 5.09
N ILE A 63 -5.98 -1.38 4.31
CA ILE A 63 -5.49 -1.14 2.95
C ILE A 63 -4.01 -0.75 2.98
N ALA A 64 -3.62 0.15 3.89
CA ALA A 64 -2.23 0.59 4.06
C ALA A 64 -1.31 -0.58 4.45
N ASP A 65 -1.74 -1.41 5.39
CA ASP A 65 -0.98 -2.58 5.82
C ASP A 65 -0.82 -3.61 4.69
N GLY A 66 -1.88 -3.86 3.92
CA GLY A 66 -1.83 -4.73 2.74
C GLY A 66 -0.91 -4.19 1.65
N ALA A 67 -0.95 -2.88 1.38
CA ALA A 67 -0.05 -2.20 0.47
C ALA A 67 1.42 -2.36 0.89
N LYS A 68 1.72 -2.17 2.18
CA LYS A 68 3.06 -2.34 2.74
C LYS A 68 3.56 -3.78 2.61
N GLN A 69 2.71 -4.77 2.88
CA GLN A 69 3.08 -6.18 2.70
C GLN A 69 3.36 -6.53 1.24
N LEU A 70 2.55 -6.01 0.30
CA LEU A 70 2.81 -6.17 -1.13
C LEU A 70 4.14 -5.51 -1.52
N HIS A 71 4.41 -4.29 -1.06
CA HIS A 71 5.68 -3.60 -1.28
C HIS A 71 6.87 -4.43 -0.79
N GLU A 72 6.83 -4.94 0.44
CA GLU A 72 7.91 -5.76 1.00
C GLU A 72 8.10 -7.07 0.23
N GLY A 73 7.00 -7.73 -0.18
CA GLY A 73 7.04 -8.93 -1.00
C GLY A 73 7.73 -8.68 -2.34
N LEU A 74 7.31 -7.63 -3.06
CA LEU A 74 7.90 -7.26 -4.33
C LEU A 74 9.38 -6.90 -4.20
N ARG A 75 9.76 -6.12 -3.17
CA ARG A 75 11.16 -5.77 -2.89
C ARG A 75 12.02 -7.02 -2.70
N LYS A 76 11.54 -7.98 -1.89
CA LYS A 76 12.24 -9.26 -1.66
C LYS A 76 12.36 -10.06 -2.97
N THR A 77 11.30 -10.13 -3.78
CA THR A 77 11.35 -10.82 -5.07
C THR A 77 12.40 -10.21 -6.01
N VAL A 78 12.46 -8.88 -6.10
CA VAL A 78 13.48 -8.17 -6.90
C VAL A 78 14.89 -8.45 -6.39
N GLU A 79 15.08 -8.38 -5.08
CA GLU A 79 16.37 -8.66 -4.44
C GLU A 79 16.83 -10.10 -4.70
N SER A 80 15.95 -11.08 -4.51
CA SER A 80 16.23 -12.49 -4.84
C SER A 80 16.59 -12.68 -6.30
N TYR A 81 15.86 -12.05 -7.22
CA TYR A 81 16.13 -12.17 -8.66
C TYR A 81 17.52 -11.62 -9.01
N ARG A 82 17.89 -10.45 -8.46
CA ARG A 82 19.22 -9.85 -8.66
C ARG A 82 20.34 -10.71 -8.09
N THR A 83 20.17 -11.26 -6.90
CA THR A 83 21.16 -12.13 -6.27
C THR A 83 21.35 -13.41 -7.08
N THR A 84 20.26 -14.06 -7.50
CA THR A 84 20.32 -15.27 -8.34
C THR A 84 20.99 -15.00 -9.69
N ASP A 85 20.66 -13.87 -10.34
CA ASP A 85 21.29 -13.50 -11.61
C ASP A 85 22.79 -13.23 -11.45
N GLN A 86 23.19 -12.53 -10.39
CA GLN A 86 24.61 -12.28 -10.06
C GLN A 86 25.38 -13.58 -9.77
N ASP A 87 24.79 -14.50 -9.01
CA ASP A 87 25.43 -15.77 -8.65
C ASP A 87 25.57 -16.69 -9.87
N LEU A 88 24.57 -16.72 -10.75
CA LEU A 88 24.66 -17.39 -12.05
C LEU A 88 25.78 -16.78 -12.90
N GLN A 89 25.84 -15.45 -13.00
CA GLN A 89 26.87 -14.75 -13.78
C GLN A 89 28.29 -15.05 -13.28
N LYS A 90 28.50 -15.07 -11.96
CA LYS A 90 29.78 -15.45 -11.35
C LYS A 90 30.14 -16.91 -11.64
N GLY A 91 29.18 -17.83 -11.50
CA GLY A 91 29.39 -19.25 -11.74
C GLY A 91 29.74 -19.58 -13.21
N PHE A 92 29.17 -18.83 -14.16
CA PHE A 92 29.51 -18.95 -15.59
C PHE A 92 30.80 -18.21 -15.98
N SER A 93 31.23 -17.18 -15.23
CA SER A 93 32.48 -16.44 -15.50
C SER A 93 33.73 -17.10 -14.90
N GLN A 94 33.54 -18.11 -14.03
CA GLN A 94 34.63 -18.90 -13.41
C GLN A 94 34.98 -20.18 -14.19
N LYS A 95 34.39 -20.41 -15.37
CA LYS A 95 34.79 -21.44 -16.34
C LYS A 95 35.38 -20.78 -17.57
#